data_AF-A0A9D8B8I9-F1
#
_entry.id   AF-A0A9D8B8I9-F1
#
_cell.length_a   1.000
_cell.length_b   1.000
_cell.length_c   1.000
_cell.angle_alpha   90.00
_cell.angle_beta   90.00
_cell.angle_gamma   90.00
#
_symmetry.space_group_name_H-M   'P 1'
#
loop_
_entity.id
_entity.type
_entity.pdbx_description
1 polymer ?
#
loop_
_entity_poly.entity_id
_entity_poly.type
_entity_poly.pdbx_seq_one_letter_code
_entity_poly.pdbx_strand_id
1 'polypeptide(L)'
;MAESLVGAIGDLMRLQRWNAMPRVEIWTEAENIACVTHTVYAVGRTRGIRPDLLMHGISRALLKSFIKHYISDIPAPTREVIREKAKTAWPHVINIAAKQSASLFPMEISSDVQGYMTQMGDYSTDSDKQTIEDLIRFAQEKAALRECTTNMRVYPDFYDALGMSNSIDERLKNLKDYEKLEKSYSDLKDYLIRIENLKNLRRWNRINRSVETTVLGHTFVVAFLTLIVSKLHNKRLQGSKGARVKEYNAILRALFHDLPEAFTGDIITPVKQIDLPP
;
A
#
# COMPACT_ATOMS: atom_id res chain seq x y z
N MET A 1 17.12 -0.83 13.50
CA MET A 1 16.33 -1.40 12.40
C MET A 1 15.44 -2.48 12.97
N ALA A 2 14.25 -2.72 12.43
CA ALA A 2 13.37 -3.77 12.95
C ALA A 2 14.05 -5.14 12.93
N GLU A 3 14.07 -5.80 14.09
CA GLU A 3 14.62 -7.16 14.25
C GLU A 3 13.56 -8.25 14.06
N SER A 4 12.30 -7.86 13.88
CA SER A 4 11.17 -8.77 13.69
C SER A 4 10.15 -8.21 12.70
N LEU A 5 9.34 -9.11 12.12
CA LEU A 5 8.22 -8.74 11.26
C LEU A 5 7.23 -7.79 11.95
N VAL A 6 6.94 -8.03 13.23
CA VAL A 6 6.04 -7.17 14.03
C VAL A 6 6.66 -5.79 14.23
N GLY A 7 7.98 -5.72 14.50
CA GLY A 7 8.70 -4.47 14.59
C GLY A 7 8.64 -3.68 13.28
N ALA A 8 8.86 -4.33 12.14
CA ALA A 8 8.81 -3.70 10.83
C ALA A 8 7.41 -3.18 10.47
N ILE A 9 6.35 -3.94 10.79
CA ILE A 9 4.97 -3.47 10.67
C ILE A 9 4.75 -2.23 11.55
N GLY A 10 5.20 -2.26 12.80
CA GLY A 10 5.13 -1.12 13.72
C GLY A 10 5.88 0.12 13.21
N ASP A 11 7.01 -0.07 12.55
CA ASP A 11 7.76 1.02 11.91
C ASP A 11 6.96 1.65 10.77
N LEU A 12 6.32 0.87 9.90
CA LEU A 12 5.48 1.40 8.83
C LEU A 12 4.22 2.12 9.35
N MET A 13 3.67 1.68 10.48
CA MET A 13 2.55 2.35 11.15
C MET A 13 2.95 3.70 11.77
N ARG A 14 4.25 3.91 12.04
CA ARG A 14 4.79 5.17 12.59
C ARG A 14 5.47 6.04 11.55
N LEU A 15 5.89 5.46 10.43
CA LEU A 15 6.64 6.12 9.39
C LEU A 15 5.73 7.14 8.69
N GLN A 16 5.82 8.38 9.13
CA GLN A 16 5.16 9.50 8.48
C GLN A 16 5.78 9.75 7.11
N ARG A 17 4.94 10.08 6.13
CA ARG A 17 5.35 10.39 4.76
C ARG A 17 5.51 11.89 4.58
N TRP A 18 6.30 12.26 3.58
CA TRP A 18 6.55 13.66 3.19
C TRP A 18 7.19 14.50 4.31
N ASN A 19 8.01 13.86 5.16
CA ASN A 19 8.60 14.48 6.35
C ASN A 19 9.47 15.71 6.09
N ALA A 20 9.95 15.87 4.85
CA ALA A 20 10.76 17.00 4.42
C ALA A 20 9.95 18.26 4.07
N MET A 21 8.61 18.20 4.07
CA MET A 21 7.72 19.30 3.67
C MET A 21 6.80 19.72 4.82
N PRO A 22 6.33 20.98 4.89
CA PRO A 22 5.27 21.34 5.84
C PRO A 22 3.95 20.64 5.48
N ARG A 23 3.23 20.13 6.48
CA ARG A 23 2.03 19.31 6.31
C ARG A 23 0.96 19.66 7.32
N VAL A 24 -0.29 19.70 6.87
CA VAL A 24 -1.49 19.74 7.72
C VAL A 24 -2.02 18.34 7.90
N GLU A 25 -2.06 17.57 6.81
CA GLU A 25 -2.48 16.18 6.81
C GLU A 25 -1.25 15.27 6.80
N ILE A 26 -1.20 14.37 7.78
CA ILE A 26 -0.11 13.40 7.94
C ILE A 26 -0.62 12.03 7.57
N TRP A 27 0.09 11.38 6.65
CA TRP A 27 -0.11 9.99 6.28
C TRP A 27 1.06 9.15 6.78
N THR A 28 0.75 7.97 7.29
CA THR A 28 1.72 6.92 7.57
C THR A 28 1.94 6.06 6.32
N GLU A 29 3.06 5.35 6.26
CA GLU A 29 3.32 4.43 5.16
C GLU A 29 2.31 3.28 5.13
N ALA A 30 1.87 2.79 6.29
CA ALA A 30 0.83 1.76 6.37
C ALA A 30 -0.50 2.21 5.73
N GLU A 31 -0.96 3.42 6.03
CA GLU A 31 -2.18 4.00 5.43
C GLU A 31 -2.04 4.16 3.91
N ASN A 32 -0.89 4.65 3.47
CA ASN A 32 -0.59 4.78 2.04
C ASN A 32 -0.59 3.42 1.33
N ILE A 33 0.01 2.38 1.91
CA ILE A 33 0.00 1.03 1.34
C ILE A 33 -1.43 0.51 1.20
N ALA A 34 -2.27 0.66 2.23
CA ALA A 34 -3.68 0.25 2.16
C ALA A 34 -4.44 1.00 1.06
N CYS A 35 -4.31 2.34 1.01
CA CYS A 35 -4.96 3.17 -0.01
C CYS A 35 -4.55 2.80 -1.44
N VAL A 36 -3.24 2.63 -1.66
CA VAL A 36 -2.68 2.19 -2.93
C VAL A 36 -3.21 0.80 -3.29
N THR A 37 -3.28 -0.13 -2.35
CA THR A 37 -3.77 -1.50 -2.57
C THR A 37 -5.26 -1.51 -2.97
N HIS A 38 -6.10 -0.73 -2.30
CA HIS A 38 -7.50 -0.54 -2.68
C HIS A 38 -7.64 0.03 -4.10
N THR A 39 -6.81 1.01 -4.45
CA THR A 39 -6.81 1.63 -5.78
C THR A 39 -6.38 0.63 -6.86
N VAL A 40 -5.30 -0.12 -6.62
CA VAL A 40 -4.82 -1.19 -7.51
C VAL A 40 -5.92 -2.22 -7.75
N TYR A 41 -6.58 -2.71 -6.69
CA TYR A 41 -7.68 -3.64 -6.85
C TYR A 41 -8.83 -3.03 -7.68
N ALA A 42 -9.33 -1.86 -7.28
CA ALA A 42 -10.55 -1.32 -7.84
C ALA A 42 -10.36 -0.90 -9.31
N VAL A 43 -9.29 -0.15 -9.61
CA VAL A 43 -8.96 0.25 -10.98
C VAL A 43 -8.62 -0.97 -11.84
N GLY A 44 -7.83 -1.92 -11.32
CA GLY A 44 -7.50 -3.14 -12.04
C GLY A 44 -8.73 -4.00 -12.35
N ARG A 45 -9.67 -4.09 -11.41
CA ARG A 45 -10.93 -4.83 -11.56
C ARG A 45 -11.86 -4.18 -12.58
N THR A 46 -11.98 -2.85 -12.56
CA THR A 46 -12.76 -2.06 -13.55
C THR A 46 -12.18 -2.21 -14.95
N ARG A 47 -10.85 -2.30 -15.07
CA ARG A 47 -10.16 -2.53 -16.34
C ARG A 47 -10.20 -3.98 -16.84
N GLY A 48 -10.82 -4.90 -16.10
CA GLY A 48 -10.92 -6.30 -16.49
C GLY A 48 -9.59 -7.05 -16.44
N ILE A 49 -8.64 -6.63 -15.59
CA ILE A 49 -7.39 -7.39 -15.38
C ILE A 49 -7.75 -8.78 -14.84
N ARG A 50 -7.14 -9.81 -15.44
CA ARG A 50 -7.38 -11.21 -15.07
C ARG A 50 -7.06 -11.47 -13.58
N PRO A 51 -7.84 -12.30 -12.87
CA PRO A 51 -7.74 -12.43 -11.41
C PRO A 51 -6.36 -12.85 -10.89
N ASP A 52 -5.64 -13.72 -11.60
CA ASP A 52 -4.27 -14.15 -11.26
C ASP A 52 -3.27 -12.99 -11.30
N LEU A 53 -3.35 -12.17 -12.34
CA LEU A 53 -2.49 -11.00 -12.51
C LEU A 53 -2.86 -9.90 -11.51
N LEU A 54 -4.15 -9.69 -11.25
CA LEU A 54 -4.60 -8.72 -10.26
C LEU A 54 -4.20 -9.14 -8.84
N MET A 55 -4.25 -10.43 -8.53
CA MET A 55 -3.74 -10.99 -7.28
C MET A 55 -2.23 -10.72 -7.11
N HIS A 56 -1.46 -10.87 -8.19
CA HIS A 56 -0.06 -10.46 -8.20
C HIS A 56 0.11 -8.96 -7.93
N GLY A 57 -0.68 -8.11 -8.60
CA GLY A 57 -0.68 -6.65 -8.38
C GLY A 57 -0.99 -6.23 -6.95
N ILE A 58 -1.98 -6.87 -6.30
CA ILE A 58 -2.33 -6.63 -4.89
C ILE A 58 -1.18 -7.06 -3.97
N SER A 59 -0.61 -8.24 -4.19
CA SER A 59 0.54 -8.73 -3.41
C SER A 59 1.74 -7.79 -3.54
N ARG A 60 2.00 -7.33 -4.77
CA ARG A 60 3.04 -6.35 -5.08
C ARG A 60 2.76 -5.01 -4.42
N ALA A 61 1.52 -4.50 -4.41
CA ALA A 61 1.16 -3.25 -3.74
C ALA A 61 1.39 -3.32 -2.21
N LEU A 62 1.04 -4.45 -1.59
CA LEU A 62 1.24 -4.69 -0.16
C LEU A 62 2.72 -4.83 0.24
N LEU A 63 3.54 -5.47 -0.60
CA LEU A 63 4.92 -5.82 -0.28
C LEU A 63 5.96 -4.80 -0.79
N LYS A 64 5.73 -4.14 -1.93
CA LYS A 64 6.72 -3.26 -2.59
C LYS A 64 7.23 -2.16 -1.67
N SER A 65 6.33 -1.51 -0.93
CA SER A 65 6.71 -0.45 0.01
C SER A 65 7.11 -0.96 1.39
N PHE A 66 7.00 -2.27 1.66
CA PHE A 66 7.36 -2.83 2.96
C PHE A 66 8.83 -2.57 3.31
N ILE A 67 9.72 -2.53 2.31
CA ILE A 67 11.14 -2.22 2.47
C ILE A 67 11.44 -0.86 3.12
N LYS A 68 10.45 0.05 3.17
CA LYS A 68 10.61 1.38 3.78
C LYS A 68 10.82 1.34 5.29
N HIS A 69 10.51 0.22 5.97
CA HIS A 69 10.95 0.06 7.36
C HIS A 69 12.49 0.05 7.47
N TYR A 70 13.20 -0.33 6.40
CA TYR A 70 14.66 -0.38 6.33
C TYR A 70 15.24 0.93 5.78
N ILE A 71 14.68 1.46 4.68
CA ILE A 71 15.23 2.64 3.99
C ILE A 71 14.61 3.98 4.40
N SER A 72 13.58 3.98 5.26
CA SER A 72 12.77 5.16 5.62
C SER A 72 12.04 5.81 4.43
N ASP A 73 11.37 6.93 4.69
CA ASP A 73 10.74 7.78 3.67
C ASP A 73 11.80 8.68 3.02
N ILE A 74 12.38 8.20 1.92
CA ILE A 74 13.32 8.99 1.11
C ILE A 74 12.52 9.87 0.14
N PRO A 75 12.65 11.21 0.20
CA PRO A 75 11.92 12.13 -0.68
C PRO A 75 12.14 11.82 -2.16
N ALA A 76 11.12 12.08 -3.00
CA ALA A 76 11.22 11.87 -4.45
C ALA A 76 12.42 12.60 -5.09
N PRO A 77 12.67 13.89 -4.80
CA PRO A 77 13.82 14.61 -5.39
C PRO A 77 15.17 13.96 -5.02
N THR A 78 15.31 13.50 -3.77
CA THR A 78 16.52 12.79 -3.34
C THR A 78 16.71 11.49 -4.10
N ARG A 79 15.64 10.73 -4.35
CA ARG A 79 15.70 9.49 -5.14
C ARG A 79 16.08 9.76 -6.59
N GLU A 80 15.60 10.84 -7.18
CA GLU A 80 15.95 11.26 -8.55
C GLU A 80 17.44 11.59 -8.64
N VAL A 81 17.97 12.38 -7.71
CA VAL A 81 19.41 12.69 -7.64
C VAL A 81 20.26 11.42 -7.50
N ILE A 82 19.86 10.46 -6.65
CA ILE A 82 20.59 9.19 -6.51
C ILE A 82 20.56 8.40 -7.82
N ARG A 83 19.44 8.36 -8.53
CA ARG A 83 19.32 7.65 -9.82
C ARG A 83 20.17 8.27 -10.91
N GLU A 84 20.26 9.60 -10.95
CA GLU A 84 21.07 10.34 -11.92
C GLU A 84 22.57 10.17 -11.64
N LYS A 85 22.98 10.40 -10.38
CA LYS A 85 24.39 10.42 -9.99
C LYS A 85 24.99 9.05 -9.73
N ALA A 86 24.15 8.05 -9.44
CA ALA A 86 24.58 6.71 -9.09
C ALA A 86 23.61 5.65 -9.63
N LYS A 87 23.64 5.47 -10.97
CA LYS A 87 22.74 4.58 -11.73
C LYS A 87 22.62 3.16 -11.15
N THR A 88 23.70 2.63 -10.57
CA THR A 88 23.74 1.28 -9.96
C THR A 88 23.40 1.27 -8.47
N ALA A 89 23.52 2.40 -7.77
CA ALA A 89 23.35 2.46 -6.32
C ALA A 89 21.89 2.28 -5.91
N TRP A 90 20.94 2.91 -6.61
CA TRP A 90 19.53 2.80 -6.23
C TRP A 90 18.99 1.36 -6.35
N PRO A 91 19.16 0.64 -7.48
CA PRO A 91 18.78 -0.76 -7.55
C PRO A 91 19.46 -1.63 -6.49
N HIS A 92 20.73 -1.34 -6.18
CA HIS A 92 21.49 -2.07 -5.17
C HIS A 92 20.91 -1.86 -3.76
N VAL A 93 20.60 -0.62 -3.37
CA VAL A 93 19.96 -0.30 -2.09
C VAL A 93 18.60 -0.99 -1.96
N ILE A 94 17.78 -0.96 -3.01
CA ILE A 94 16.47 -1.65 -3.01
C ILE A 94 16.63 -3.16 -2.85
N ASN A 95 17.60 -3.77 -3.54
CA ASN A 95 17.85 -5.20 -3.43
C ASN A 95 18.37 -5.62 -2.06
N ILE A 96 19.24 -4.81 -1.43
CA ILE A 96 19.67 -5.03 -0.05
C ILE A 96 18.47 -4.93 0.89
N ALA A 97 17.67 -3.86 0.77
CA ALA A 97 16.51 -3.64 1.61
C ALA A 97 15.49 -4.78 1.46
N ALA A 98 15.23 -5.24 0.23
CA ALA A 98 14.36 -6.37 -0.06
C ALA A 98 14.86 -7.67 0.59
N LYS A 99 16.18 -7.95 0.51
CA LYS A 99 16.79 -9.12 1.15
C LYS A 99 16.67 -9.08 2.67
N GLN A 100 16.99 -7.94 3.29
CA GLN A 100 16.89 -7.75 4.75
C GLN A 100 15.42 -7.78 5.22
N SER A 101 14.51 -7.26 4.41
CA SER A 101 13.08 -7.33 4.69
C SER A 101 12.56 -8.76 4.62
N ALA A 102 12.98 -9.52 3.61
CA ALA A 102 12.56 -10.90 3.40
C ALA A 102 13.04 -11.85 4.51
N SER A 103 14.19 -11.57 5.15
CA SER A 103 14.67 -12.37 6.29
C SER A 103 13.83 -12.23 7.56
N LEU A 104 12.92 -11.26 7.62
CA LEU A 104 11.95 -11.12 8.71
C LEU A 104 10.74 -12.08 8.56
N PHE A 105 10.55 -12.68 7.39
CA PHE A 105 9.45 -13.61 7.10
C PHE A 105 9.84 -15.06 7.41
N PRO A 106 8.87 -15.97 7.63
CA PRO A 106 9.13 -17.40 7.71
C PRO A 106 9.91 -17.90 6.49
N MET A 107 10.87 -18.79 6.73
CA MET A 107 11.82 -19.30 5.73
C MET A 107 11.11 -19.88 4.50
N GLU A 108 9.96 -20.52 4.69
CA GLU A 108 9.17 -21.18 3.66
C GLU A 108 8.59 -20.24 2.60
N ILE A 109 8.44 -18.95 2.94
CA ILE A 109 7.88 -17.92 2.04
C ILE A 109 8.85 -16.77 1.76
N SER A 110 10.02 -16.75 2.40
CA SER A 110 10.98 -15.64 2.34
C SER A 110 11.39 -15.29 0.90
N SER A 111 11.71 -16.30 0.08
CA SER A 111 12.04 -16.12 -1.34
C SER A 111 10.88 -15.55 -2.15
N ASP A 112 9.67 -16.07 -1.93
CA ASP A 112 8.47 -15.68 -2.66
C ASP A 112 8.13 -14.20 -2.39
N VAL A 113 8.22 -13.77 -1.13
CA VAL A 113 7.94 -12.36 -0.76
C VAL A 113 9.04 -11.42 -1.21
N GLN A 114 10.30 -11.87 -1.27
CA GLN A 114 11.43 -11.08 -1.74
C GLN A 114 11.20 -10.59 -3.18
N GLY A 115 10.68 -11.45 -4.06
CA GLY A 115 10.36 -11.10 -5.44
C GLY A 115 9.49 -9.84 -5.56
N TYR A 116 8.45 -9.76 -4.72
CA TYR A 116 7.54 -8.60 -4.63
C TYR A 116 8.15 -7.36 -4.00
N MET A 117 9.34 -7.42 -3.38
CA MET A 117 10.01 -6.28 -2.76
C MET A 117 11.11 -5.69 -3.64
N THR A 118 11.60 -6.45 -4.62
CA THR A 118 12.63 -5.96 -5.55
C THR A 118 12.13 -4.86 -6.48
N GLN A 119 13.06 -4.19 -7.17
CA GLN A 119 12.71 -3.23 -8.21
C GLN A 119 12.02 -3.90 -9.42
N MET A 120 12.40 -5.13 -9.75
CA MET A 120 11.93 -5.83 -10.96
C MET A 120 10.60 -6.54 -10.78
N GLY A 121 10.22 -6.88 -9.54
CA GLY A 121 9.07 -7.74 -9.25
C GLY A 121 9.30 -9.18 -9.70
N ASP A 122 8.23 -9.96 -9.74
CA ASP A 122 8.23 -11.37 -10.15
C ASP A 122 7.13 -11.61 -11.20
N TYR A 123 7.46 -11.45 -12.47
CA TYR A 123 6.49 -11.41 -13.56
C TYR A 123 6.73 -12.52 -14.59
N SER A 124 5.65 -13.10 -15.11
CA SER A 124 5.72 -14.13 -16.16
C SER A 124 6.01 -13.56 -17.55
N THR A 125 5.58 -12.32 -17.83
CA THR A 125 5.80 -11.65 -19.12
C THR A 125 6.07 -10.15 -18.95
N ASP A 126 6.75 -9.53 -19.91
CA ASP A 126 6.97 -8.07 -19.92
C ASP A 126 5.67 -7.28 -20.04
N SER A 127 4.66 -7.82 -20.74
CA SER A 127 3.34 -7.20 -20.85
C SER A 127 2.62 -7.15 -19.49
N ASP A 128 2.68 -8.26 -18.74
CA ASP A 128 2.11 -8.35 -17.40
C ASP A 128 2.84 -7.41 -16.43
N LYS A 129 4.17 -7.36 -16.52
CA LYS A 129 5.00 -6.42 -15.77
C LYS A 129 4.58 -4.98 -16.04
N GLN A 130 4.51 -4.56 -17.30
CA GLN A 130 4.11 -3.21 -17.67
C GLN A 130 2.72 -2.87 -17.12
N THR A 131 1.77 -3.77 -17.30
CA THR A 131 0.38 -3.60 -16.84
C THR A 131 0.30 -3.37 -15.32
N ILE A 132 0.99 -4.20 -14.53
CA ILE A 132 0.94 -4.10 -13.06
C ILE A 132 1.78 -2.94 -12.53
N GLU A 133 2.99 -2.73 -13.06
CA GLU A 133 3.85 -1.64 -12.58
C GLU A 133 3.26 -0.27 -12.94
N ASP A 134 2.60 -0.11 -14.09
CA ASP A 134 1.86 1.12 -14.42
C ASP A 134 0.66 1.33 -13.51
N LEU A 135 -0.11 0.27 -13.23
CA LEU A 135 -1.26 0.34 -12.32
C LEU A 135 -0.84 0.73 -10.90
N ILE A 136 0.23 0.12 -10.38
CA ILE A 136 0.77 0.44 -9.06
C ILE A 136 1.33 1.86 -9.04
N ARG A 137 2.09 2.26 -10.07
CA ARG A 137 2.64 3.61 -10.16
C ARG A 137 1.52 4.64 -10.24
N PHE A 138 0.49 4.41 -11.05
CA PHE A 138 -0.70 5.25 -11.09
C PHE A 138 -1.34 5.41 -9.71
N ALA A 139 -1.58 4.31 -8.99
CA ALA A 139 -2.15 4.36 -7.65
C ALA A 139 -1.26 5.12 -6.65
N GLN A 140 0.05 4.92 -6.70
CA GLN A 140 1.03 5.63 -5.86
C GLN A 140 1.06 7.13 -6.15
N GLU A 141 1.06 7.52 -7.42
CA GLU A 141 1.06 8.93 -7.82
C GLU A 141 -0.29 9.60 -7.51
N LYS A 142 -1.42 8.89 -7.61
CA LYS A 142 -2.73 9.42 -7.17
C LYS A 142 -2.79 9.66 -5.66
N ALA A 143 -2.28 8.73 -4.86
CA ALA A 143 -2.15 8.94 -3.42
C ALA A 143 -1.22 10.14 -3.11
N ALA A 144 -0.07 10.23 -3.79
CA ALA A 144 0.85 11.35 -3.66
C ALA A 144 0.22 12.69 -4.07
N LEU A 145 -0.57 12.72 -5.16
CA LEU A 145 -1.28 13.92 -5.60
C LEU A 145 -2.33 14.34 -4.57
N ARG A 146 -3.00 13.40 -3.92
CA ARG A 146 -3.96 13.68 -2.85
C ARG A 146 -3.28 14.32 -1.63
N GLU A 147 -2.16 13.75 -1.18
CA GLU A 147 -1.32 14.32 -0.12
C GLU A 147 -0.82 15.73 -0.50
N CYS A 148 -0.35 15.89 -1.73
CA CYS A 148 0.17 17.14 -2.28
C CYS A 148 -0.89 18.24 -2.30
N THR A 149 -2.01 17.98 -2.97
CA THR A 149 -3.10 18.96 -3.15
C THR A 149 -3.74 19.37 -1.84
N THR A 150 -3.81 18.47 -0.85
CA THR A 150 -4.37 18.79 0.47
C THR A 150 -3.44 19.73 1.24
N ASN A 151 -2.15 19.42 1.29
CA ASN A 151 -1.18 20.24 2.04
C ASN A 151 -0.86 21.57 1.34
N MET A 152 -0.83 21.59 0.00
CA MET A 152 -0.63 22.80 -0.82
C MET A 152 -1.71 23.87 -0.60
N ARG A 153 -2.93 23.49 -0.19
CA ARG A 153 -3.98 24.47 0.16
C ARG A 153 -3.60 25.36 1.35
N VAL A 154 -2.70 24.90 2.21
CA VAL A 154 -2.26 25.63 3.41
C VAL A 154 -0.84 26.14 3.27
N TYR A 155 0.02 25.43 2.55
CA TYR A 155 1.42 25.80 2.32
C TYR A 155 1.75 25.96 0.82
N PRO A 156 1.04 26.81 0.06
CA PRO A 156 1.21 26.89 -1.40
C PRO A 156 2.65 27.20 -1.81
N ASP A 157 3.30 28.16 -1.15
CA ASP A 157 4.66 28.59 -1.48
C ASP A 157 5.69 27.44 -1.48
N PHE A 158 5.57 26.49 -0.54
CA PHE A 158 6.49 25.35 -0.45
C PHE A 158 6.28 24.33 -1.58
N TYR A 159 5.02 24.09 -1.93
CA TYR A 159 4.66 23.07 -2.92
C TYR A 159 4.85 23.59 -4.35
N ASP A 160 4.53 24.87 -4.58
CA ASP A 160 4.68 25.54 -5.87
C ASP A 160 6.14 25.80 -6.21
N ALA A 161 6.95 26.25 -5.24
CA ALA A 161 8.38 26.50 -5.46
C ALA A 161 9.15 25.24 -5.89
N LEU A 162 8.69 24.05 -5.48
CA LEU A 162 9.25 22.76 -5.87
C LEU A 162 8.53 22.11 -7.05
N GLY A 163 7.47 22.75 -7.59
CA GLY A 163 6.69 22.21 -8.70
C GLY A 163 6.07 20.84 -8.42
N MET A 164 5.73 20.54 -7.16
CA MET A 164 5.39 19.17 -6.72
C MET A 164 4.18 18.60 -7.46
N SER A 165 3.11 19.39 -7.59
CA SER A 165 1.88 18.96 -8.29
C SER A 165 2.17 18.69 -9.76
N ASN A 166 2.87 19.61 -10.45
CA ASN A 166 3.22 19.46 -11.86
C ASN A 166 4.09 18.22 -12.09
N SER A 167 5.08 17.99 -11.24
CA SER A 167 5.96 16.82 -11.29
C SER A 167 5.18 15.51 -11.15
N ILE A 168 4.20 15.44 -10.23
CA ILE A 168 3.31 14.28 -10.09
C ILE A 168 2.43 14.09 -11.34
N ASP A 169 1.83 15.17 -11.84
CA ASP A 169 0.96 15.14 -13.03
C ASP A 169 1.71 14.69 -14.29
N GLU A 170 2.95 15.13 -14.47
CA GLU A 170 3.82 14.68 -15.57
C GLU A 170 4.12 13.18 -15.44
N ARG A 171 4.46 12.69 -14.24
CA ARG A 171 4.70 11.26 -14.02
C ARG A 171 3.45 10.42 -14.29
N LEU A 172 2.26 10.92 -13.98
CA LEU A 172 0.98 10.29 -14.30
C LEU A 172 0.73 10.24 -15.82
N LYS A 173 0.87 11.37 -16.51
CA LYS A 173 0.64 11.48 -17.96
C LYS A 173 1.61 10.63 -18.79
N ASN A 174 2.79 10.36 -18.25
CA ASN A 174 3.81 9.50 -18.87
C ASN A 174 3.53 7.99 -18.72
N LEU A 175 2.46 7.58 -18.02
CA LEU A 175 2.07 6.17 -17.91
C LEU A 175 1.38 5.68 -19.19
N LYS A 176 1.62 4.41 -19.53
CA LYS A 176 0.90 3.77 -20.63
C LYS A 176 -0.59 3.70 -20.31
N ASP A 177 -1.44 4.00 -21.29
CA ASP A 177 -2.89 4.03 -21.14
C ASP A 177 -3.38 4.94 -19.98
N TYR A 178 -2.67 6.05 -19.69
CA TYR A 178 -3.04 7.00 -18.64
C TYR A 178 -4.52 7.39 -18.69
N GLU A 179 -5.04 7.77 -19.87
CA GLU A 179 -6.45 8.19 -20.03
C GLU A 179 -7.45 7.10 -19.58
N LYS A 180 -7.15 5.82 -19.85
CA LYS A 180 -7.99 4.70 -19.43
C LYS A 180 -7.88 4.44 -17.92
N LEU A 181 -6.68 4.60 -17.34
CA LEU A 181 -6.49 4.53 -15.88
C LEU A 181 -7.27 5.65 -15.20
N GLU A 182 -7.16 6.87 -15.72
CA GLU A 182 -7.81 8.07 -15.19
C GLU A 182 -9.32 7.98 -15.25
N LYS A 183 -9.88 7.51 -16.38
CA LYS A 183 -11.31 7.25 -16.50
C LYS A 183 -11.79 6.25 -15.46
N SER A 184 -11.11 5.10 -15.36
CA SER A 184 -11.47 4.04 -14.40
C SER A 184 -11.40 4.52 -12.95
N TYR A 185 -10.40 5.35 -12.62
CA TYR A 185 -10.24 5.95 -11.30
C TYR A 185 -11.36 6.97 -11.00
N SER A 186 -11.70 7.80 -11.99
CA SER A 186 -12.76 8.81 -11.87
C SER A 186 -14.14 8.17 -11.67
N ASP A 187 -14.42 7.07 -12.36
CA ASP A 187 -15.65 6.28 -12.19
C ASP A 187 -15.77 5.69 -10.76
N LEU A 188 -14.67 5.60 -10.02
CA LEU A 188 -14.59 5.05 -8.67
C LEU A 188 -14.47 6.12 -7.57
N LYS A 189 -14.66 7.40 -7.90
CA LYS A 189 -14.42 8.53 -6.99
C LYS A 189 -15.07 8.36 -5.61
N ASP A 190 -16.35 8.00 -5.56
CA ASP A 190 -17.09 7.88 -4.29
C ASP A 190 -16.54 6.75 -3.42
N TYR A 191 -16.13 5.64 -4.02
CA TYR A 191 -15.51 4.54 -3.32
C TYR A 191 -14.13 4.96 -2.77
N LEU A 192 -13.31 5.62 -3.58
CA LEU A 192 -11.96 6.01 -3.20
C LEU A 192 -11.96 7.07 -2.09
N ILE A 193 -12.88 8.04 -2.14
CA ILE A 193 -13.07 9.01 -1.05
C ILE A 193 -13.41 8.31 0.27
N ARG A 194 -14.22 7.25 0.23
CA ARG A 194 -14.56 6.46 1.44
C ARG A 194 -13.37 5.70 1.98
N ILE A 195 -12.53 5.12 1.11
CA ILE A 195 -11.28 4.47 1.50
C ILE A 195 -10.34 5.47 2.17
N GLU A 196 -10.13 6.64 1.56
CA GLU A 196 -9.31 7.70 2.15
C GLU A 196 -9.82 8.13 3.53
N ASN A 197 -11.14 8.20 3.71
CA ASN A 197 -11.76 8.59 4.98
C ASN A 197 -11.45 7.61 6.12
N LEU A 198 -11.18 6.33 5.85
CA LEU A 198 -10.82 5.35 6.87
C LEU A 198 -9.54 5.74 7.63
N LYS A 199 -8.69 6.60 7.06
CA LYS A 199 -7.51 7.11 7.76
C LYS A 199 -7.88 8.08 8.90
N ASN A 200 -9.05 8.73 8.84
CA ASN A 200 -9.49 9.65 9.88
C ASN A 200 -10.15 8.93 11.06
N LEU A 201 -10.51 7.66 10.87
CA LEU A 201 -11.14 6.85 11.89
C LEU A 201 -10.07 6.22 12.78
N ARG A 202 -10.05 6.60 14.06
CA ARG A 202 -9.10 6.07 15.05
C ARG A 202 -9.67 4.86 15.76
N ARG A 203 -8.93 3.76 15.71
CA ARG A 203 -9.24 2.57 16.51
C ARG A 203 -8.83 2.77 17.95
N TRP A 204 -9.60 2.19 18.87
CA TRP A 204 -9.34 2.27 20.30
C TRP A 204 -9.30 3.72 20.82
N ASN A 205 -10.17 4.58 20.30
CA ASN A 205 -10.20 6.02 20.58
C ASN A 205 -10.42 6.42 22.06
N ARG A 206 -10.64 5.45 22.96
CA ARG A 206 -10.73 5.65 24.42
C ARG A 206 -9.43 5.37 25.17
N ILE A 207 -8.38 4.88 24.50
CA ILE A 207 -7.12 4.47 25.11
C ILE A 207 -5.98 5.18 24.41
N ASN A 208 -5.11 5.86 25.17
CA ASN A 208 -3.88 6.43 24.62
C ASN A 208 -2.90 5.30 24.31
N ARG A 209 -2.49 5.18 23.04
CA ARG A 209 -1.61 4.11 22.56
C ARG A 209 -0.29 4.70 22.09
N SER A 210 0.80 3.98 22.34
CA SER A 210 2.14 4.36 21.84
C SER A 210 2.22 4.42 20.31
N VAL A 211 1.38 3.64 19.62
CA VAL A 211 1.18 3.73 18.17
C VAL A 211 -0.30 3.90 17.93
N GLU A 212 -0.70 5.11 17.54
CA GLU A 212 -2.05 5.37 17.10
C GLU A 212 -2.35 4.52 15.86
N THR A 213 -3.56 3.94 15.83
CA THR A 213 -3.97 3.04 14.76
C THR A 213 -5.22 3.58 14.11
N THR A 214 -5.14 3.90 12.83
CA THR A 214 -6.31 4.24 12.02
C THR A 214 -6.95 2.99 11.46
N VAL A 215 -8.22 3.06 11.06
CA VAL A 215 -8.88 1.94 10.39
C VAL A 215 -8.15 1.59 9.10
N LEU A 216 -7.70 2.59 8.32
CA LEU A 216 -6.94 2.33 7.09
C LEU A 216 -5.57 1.67 7.35
N GLY A 217 -4.83 2.13 8.37
CA GLY A 217 -3.57 1.48 8.77
C GLY A 217 -3.78 0.05 9.28
N HIS A 218 -4.86 -0.20 10.03
CA HIS A 218 -5.26 -1.53 10.45
C HIS A 218 -5.62 -2.44 9.26
N THR A 219 -6.33 -1.92 8.25
CA THR A 219 -6.63 -2.65 7.02
C THR A 219 -5.34 -3.13 6.33
N PHE A 220 -4.28 -2.31 6.29
CA PHE A 220 -2.97 -2.76 5.82
C PHE A 220 -2.48 -3.97 6.63
N VAL A 221 -2.46 -3.88 7.96
CA VAL A 221 -1.95 -4.95 8.83
C VAL A 221 -2.73 -6.25 8.60
N VAL A 222 -4.06 -6.20 8.56
CA VAL A 222 -4.91 -7.39 8.35
C VAL A 222 -4.69 -7.99 6.96
N ALA A 223 -4.65 -7.17 5.89
CA ALA A 223 -4.41 -7.65 4.53
C ALA A 223 -3.00 -8.24 4.37
N PHE A 224 -2.00 -7.59 4.96
CA PHE A 224 -0.61 -8.03 4.94
C PHE A 224 -0.40 -9.36 5.68
N LEU A 225 -0.95 -9.49 6.90
CA LEU A 225 -0.90 -10.76 7.64
C LEU A 225 -1.69 -11.86 6.95
N THR A 226 -2.83 -11.53 6.33
CA THR A 226 -3.62 -12.49 5.56
C THR A 226 -2.84 -13.03 4.36
N LEU A 227 -2.11 -12.18 3.64
CA LEU A 227 -1.22 -12.59 2.55
C LEU A 227 -0.15 -13.58 3.07
N ILE A 228 0.53 -13.24 4.16
CA ILE A 228 1.59 -14.05 4.76
C ILE A 228 1.06 -15.41 5.21
N VAL A 229 -0.02 -15.42 6.02
CA VAL A 229 -0.61 -16.66 6.56
C VAL A 229 -1.15 -17.54 5.44
N SER A 230 -1.79 -16.95 4.41
CA SER A 230 -2.29 -17.71 3.26
C SER A 230 -1.16 -18.37 2.49
N LYS A 231 -0.04 -17.66 2.25
CA LYS A 231 1.14 -18.24 1.59
C LYS A 231 1.80 -19.33 2.42
N LEU A 232 1.96 -19.09 3.72
CA LEU A 232 2.58 -20.05 4.63
C LEU A 232 1.73 -21.34 4.73
N HIS A 233 0.41 -21.20 4.89
CA HIS A 233 -0.54 -22.30 4.87
C HIS A 233 -0.43 -23.10 3.57
N ASN A 234 -0.43 -22.40 2.43
CA ASN A 234 -0.30 -23.03 1.11
C ASN A 234 1.07 -23.71 0.89
N LYS A 235 2.15 -23.27 1.53
CA LYS A 235 3.48 -23.91 1.47
C LYS A 235 3.58 -25.13 2.38
N ARG A 236 3.06 -25.05 3.60
CA ARG A 236 3.14 -26.14 4.58
C ARG A 236 2.22 -27.32 4.28
N LEU A 237 1.12 -27.10 3.58
CA LEU A 237 0.12 -28.12 3.26
C LEU A 237 0.15 -28.56 1.78
N GLN A 238 1.25 -28.31 1.07
CA GLN A 238 1.43 -28.82 -0.30
C GLN A 238 1.35 -30.35 -0.30
N GLY A 239 0.35 -30.91 -0.98
CA GLY A 239 0.16 -32.37 -1.14
C GLY A 239 -1.06 -32.95 -0.43
N SER A 240 -1.70 -32.21 0.48
CA SER A 240 -2.96 -32.65 1.10
C SER A 240 -4.15 -32.27 0.20
N LYS A 241 -4.93 -33.26 -0.26
CA LYS A 241 -6.04 -33.14 -1.24
C LYS A 241 -7.22 -32.21 -0.86
N GLY A 242 -7.11 -31.35 0.16
CA GLY A 242 -8.27 -30.64 0.73
C GLY A 242 -8.14 -29.19 1.22
N ALA A 243 -6.99 -28.51 1.18
CA ALA A 243 -6.88 -27.25 1.93
C ALA A 243 -6.02 -26.13 1.33
N ARG A 244 -6.00 -25.92 0.00
CA ARG A 244 -5.36 -24.70 -0.54
C ARG A 244 -6.27 -23.50 -0.26
N VAL A 245 -5.76 -22.51 0.48
CA VAL A 245 -6.45 -21.23 0.66
C VAL A 245 -6.45 -20.50 -0.68
N LYS A 246 -7.63 -20.05 -1.12
CA LYS A 246 -7.78 -19.14 -2.26
C LYS A 246 -7.27 -17.76 -1.84
N GLU A 247 -5.96 -17.52 -2.00
CA GLU A 247 -5.27 -16.30 -1.55
C GLU A 247 -6.01 -15.03 -1.97
N TYR A 248 -6.46 -14.96 -3.22
CA TYR A 248 -7.25 -13.84 -3.74
C TYR A 248 -8.50 -13.56 -2.89
N ASN A 249 -9.31 -14.58 -2.61
CA ASN A 249 -10.52 -14.40 -1.81
C ASN A 249 -10.22 -14.01 -0.36
N ALA A 250 -9.19 -14.59 0.24
CA ALA A 250 -8.78 -14.27 1.60
C ALA A 250 -8.35 -12.79 1.71
N ILE A 251 -7.52 -12.34 0.77
CA ILE A 251 -7.01 -10.97 0.77
C ILE A 251 -8.11 -9.96 0.46
N LEU A 252 -9.03 -10.25 -0.47
CA LEU A 252 -10.18 -9.37 -0.68
C LEU A 252 -11.04 -9.26 0.58
N ARG A 253 -11.30 -10.37 1.28
CA ARG A 253 -12.02 -10.31 2.56
C ARG A 253 -11.29 -9.42 3.57
N ALA A 254 -9.97 -9.56 3.69
CA ALA A 254 -9.17 -8.72 4.58
C ALA A 254 -9.16 -7.24 4.17
N LEU A 255 -9.01 -6.95 2.89
CA LEU A 255 -8.97 -5.59 2.35
C LEU A 255 -10.32 -4.87 2.56
N PHE A 256 -11.44 -5.59 2.47
CA PHE A 256 -12.78 -5.02 2.55
C PHE A 256 -13.48 -5.16 3.92
N HIS A 257 -12.87 -5.84 4.91
CA HIS A 257 -13.59 -6.21 6.14
C HIS A 257 -14.15 -5.01 6.92
N ASP A 258 -13.40 -3.91 6.98
CA ASP A 258 -13.77 -2.68 7.69
C ASP A 258 -14.29 -1.58 6.74
N LEU A 259 -14.54 -1.88 5.46
CA LEU A 259 -15.14 -0.90 4.54
C LEU A 259 -16.47 -0.31 5.08
N PRO A 260 -17.37 -1.08 5.72
CA PRO A 260 -18.58 -0.52 6.32
C PRO A 260 -18.30 0.58 7.36
N GLU A 261 -17.13 0.58 8.02
CA GLU A 261 -16.74 1.61 9.00
C GLU A 261 -16.58 2.99 8.37
N ALA A 262 -16.40 3.09 7.04
CA ALA A 262 -16.42 4.38 6.33
C ALA A 262 -17.78 5.11 6.45
N PHE A 263 -18.86 4.40 6.78
CA PHE A 263 -20.19 4.95 7.00
C PHE A 263 -20.56 5.04 8.48
N THR A 264 -20.16 4.05 9.28
CA THR A 264 -20.55 3.96 10.70
C THR A 264 -19.57 4.64 11.64
N GLY A 265 -18.36 4.95 11.18
CA GLY A 265 -17.20 5.15 12.05
C GLY A 265 -16.72 3.83 12.66
N ASP A 266 -15.61 3.87 13.41
CA ASP A 266 -15.15 2.72 14.21
C ASP A 266 -16.00 2.61 15.48
N ILE A 267 -16.96 1.68 15.46
CA ILE A 267 -17.76 1.32 16.63
C ILE A 267 -17.00 0.24 17.42
N ILE A 268 -16.71 0.51 18.68
CA ILE A 268 -15.99 -0.43 19.56
C ILE A 268 -16.76 -1.75 19.76
N THR A 269 -16.03 -2.86 19.87
CA THR A 269 -16.58 -4.22 19.97
C THR A 269 -17.70 -4.38 21.01
N PRO A 270 -17.63 -3.79 22.22
CA PRO A 270 -18.71 -3.92 23.21
C PRO A 270 -20.06 -3.37 22.73
N VAL A 271 -20.06 -2.34 21.88
CA VAL A 271 -21.29 -1.75 21.32
C VAL A 271 -21.82 -2.60 20.16
N LYS A 272 -20.92 -3.24 19.39
CA LYS A 272 -21.29 -4.17 18.30
C LYS A 272 -22.01 -5.44 18.79
N GLN A 273 -21.94 -5.74 20.09
CA GLN A 273 -22.54 -6.93 20.72
C GLN A 273 -23.83 -6.63 21.49
N ILE A 274 -24.33 -5.40 21.43
CA ILE A 274 -25.63 -5.07 22.04
C ILE A 274 -26.72 -5.65 21.13
N ASP A 275 -27.42 -6.69 21.61
CA ASP A 275 -28.63 -7.17 20.98
C ASP A 275 -29.68 -6.05 21.03
N LEU A 276 -29.94 -5.44 19.88
CA LEU A 276 -31.06 -4.50 19.75
C LEU A 276 -32.35 -5.31 19.67
N PRO A 277 -33.40 -4.94 20.43
CA PRO A 277 -34.70 -5.57 20.27
C PRO A 277 -35.21 -5.36 18.83
N PRO A 278 -36.00 -6.32 18.30
CA PRO A 278 -36.46 -6.33 16.92
C PRO A 278 -37.27 -5.08 16.52
#